data_AF-A0A2N4WSP7-F1
#
_entry.id   AF-A0A2N4WSP7-F1
#
_cell.length_a   1.000
_cell.length_b   1.000
_cell.length_c   1.000
_cell.angle_alpha   90.00
_cell.angle_beta   90.00
_cell.angle_gamma   90.00
#
_symmetry.space_group_name_H-M   'P 1'
#
loop_
_entity.id
_entity.type
_entity.pdbx_description
1 polymer ?
#
loop_
_entity_poly.entity_id
_entity_poly.type
_entity_poly.pdbx_seq_one_letter_code
_entity_poly.pdbx_strand_id
1 'polypeptide(L)'
;MTKPGSMAGIFAALLALAALTAAPVMAKPQEVRVRSQGKLSFGTFMVFGKGTRSISPAGAVIDTAIIALDGSAPRPARFTVEYDRGNESKQVLDITIELVMSAPGTVRVGGVEARLSGFETDLPGHPRAASGEILTVRLTGCRARVCTRSFTVGGRLDITRTFGGATVELPIIVDARIVERERA
;
A
#
# COMPACT_ATOMS: atom_id res chain seq x y z
N MET A 1 -76.72 -17.89 44.66
CA MET A 1 -76.59 -17.10 43.42
C MET A 1 -75.32 -16.26 43.53
N THR A 2 -74.22 -16.75 42.97
CA THR A 2 -72.90 -16.10 42.95
C THR A 2 -72.24 -16.41 41.61
N LYS A 3 -71.76 -15.35 40.93
CA LYS A 3 -71.21 -15.31 39.56
C LYS A 3 -69.93 -16.16 39.40
N PRO A 4 -69.64 -16.70 38.20
CA PRO A 4 -68.35 -17.32 37.90
C PRO A 4 -67.31 -16.26 37.49
N GLY A 5 -66.10 -16.37 38.03
CA GLY A 5 -64.94 -15.57 37.64
C GLY A 5 -64.20 -16.20 36.46
N SER A 6 -64.01 -15.42 35.40
CA SER A 6 -63.26 -15.77 34.19
C SER A 6 -61.76 -15.72 34.49
N MET A 7 -61.06 -16.85 34.32
CA MET A 7 -59.61 -17.00 34.52
C MET A 7 -58.99 -17.53 33.22
N ALA A 8 -59.01 -16.73 32.17
CA ALA A 8 -58.44 -17.09 30.87
C ALA A 8 -57.81 -15.86 30.20
N GLY A 9 -56.66 -15.45 30.70
CA GLY A 9 -55.83 -14.44 30.07
C GLY A 9 -54.55 -14.33 30.87
N ILE A 10 -53.42 -14.67 30.26
CA ILE A 10 -52.04 -14.25 30.59
C ILE A 10 -50.99 -15.11 29.83
N PHE A 11 -51.35 -16.27 29.24
CA PHE A 11 -50.35 -17.17 28.62
C PHE A 11 -50.03 -16.96 27.12
N ALA A 12 -50.31 -15.79 26.54
CA ALA A 12 -50.07 -15.54 25.10
C ALA A 12 -49.03 -14.44 24.79
N ALA A 13 -48.46 -13.76 25.79
CA ALA A 13 -47.62 -12.57 25.56
C ALA A 13 -46.10 -12.80 25.58
N LEU A 14 -45.63 -14.02 25.89
CA LEU A 14 -44.18 -14.29 26.09
C LEU A 14 -43.45 -14.88 24.87
N LEU A 15 -44.15 -15.28 23.81
CA LEU A 15 -43.50 -15.80 22.59
C LEU A 15 -43.25 -14.73 21.50
N ALA A 16 -43.80 -13.52 21.65
CA ALA A 16 -43.64 -12.46 20.65
C ALA A 16 -42.39 -11.58 20.87
N LEU A 17 -41.65 -11.76 21.96
CA LEU A 17 -40.51 -10.92 22.34
C LEU A 17 -39.13 -11.57 22.12
N ALA A 18 -39.05 -12.67 21.37
CA ALA A 18 -37.78 -13.30 20.97
C ALA A 18 -37.36 -12.98 19.51
N ALA A 19 -38.14 -12.14 18.81
CA ALA A 19 -37.87 -11.75 17.42
C ALA A 19 -37.15 -10.38 17.29
N LEU A 20 -36.70 -9.78 18.40
CA LEU A 20 -35.93 -8.54 18.36
C LEU A 20 -34.43 -8.82 18.27
N THR A 21 -33.87 -8.46 17.10
CA THR A 21 -32.48 -8.05 16.88
C THR A 21 -31.42 -9.15 16.71
N ALA A 22 -31.70 -10.18 15.91
CA ALA A 22 -30.59 -10.79 15.16
C ALA A 22 -30.14 -9.78 14.08
N ALA A 23 -29.27 -8.85 14.45
CA ALA A 23 -28.56 -8.05 13.45
C ALA A 23 -27.86 -9.05 12.50
N PRO A 24 -28.06 -8.96 11.19
CA PRO A 24 -27.31 -9.80 10.28
C PRO A 24 -25.84 -9.56 10.57
N VAL A 25 -25.11 -10.62 10.93
CA VAL A 25 -23.64 -10.56 11.03
C VAL A 25 -23.16 -10.20 9.63
N MET A 26 -22.98 -8.91 9.37
CA MET A 26 -22.42 -8.42 8.13
C MET A 26 -21.00 -8.96 8.05
N ALA A 27 -20.78 -9.90 7.15
CA ALA A 27 -19.45 -10.41 6.85
C ALA A 27 -18.55 -9.21 6.53
N LYS A 28 -17.39 -9.13 7.21
CA LYS A 28 -16.40 -8.08 6.95
C LYS A 28 -16.11 -8.08 5.44
N PRO A 29 -16.21 -6.94 4.75
CA PRO A 29 -15.88 -6.89 3.33
C PRO A 29 -14.41 -7.19 3.14
N GLN A 30 -14.09 -7.78 1.99
CA GLN A 30 -12.71 -7.92 1.58
C GLN A 30 -12.07 -6.55 1.35
N GLU A 31 -10.78 -6.44 1.61
CA GLU A 31 -10.06 -5.18 1.54
C GLU A 31 -8.61 -5.42 1.08
N VAL A 32 -8.08 -4.48 0.31
CA VAL A 32 -6.65 -4.41 0.01
C VAL A 32 -6.09 -3.14 0.63
N ARG A 33 -4.94 -3.28 1.29
CA ARG A 33 -4.20 -2.17 1.89
C ARG A 33 -2.74 -2.26 1.46
N VAL A 34 -2.11 -1.10 1.31
CA VAL A 34 -0.67 -1.01 1.14
C VAL A 34 -0.09 -0.33 2.37
N ARG A 35 0.87 -1.01 3.01
CA ARG A 35 1.61 -0.46 4.15
C ARG A 35 3.01 -0.08 3.71
N SER A 36 3.42 1.16 3.97
CA SER A 36 4.82 1.56 3.85
C SER A 36 5.59 1.13 5.10
N GLN A 37 6.67 0.37 4.91
CA GLN A 37 7.58 -0.07 5.97
C GLN A 37 8.88 0.73 5.98
N GLY A 38 9.22 1.36 4.86
CA GLY A 38 10.40 2.20 4.71
C GLY A 38 10.22 3.19 3.56
N LYS A 39 10.75 4.39 3.75
CA LYS A 39 10.75 5.45 2.74
C LYS A 39 11.98 5.35 1.84
N LEU A 40 11.81 5.68 0.55
CA LEU A 40 12.92 5.83 -0.37
C LEU A 40 13.74 7.05 0.08
N SER A 41 15.04 6.87 0.25
CA SER A 41 15.96 7.93 0.65
C SER A 41 17.16 7.95 -0.28
N PHE A 42 17.47 9.11 -0.84
CA PHE A 42 18.65 9.32 -1.69
C PHE A 42 19.91 9.66 -0.90
N GLY A 43 19.81 9.71 0.43
CA GLY A 43 20.90 10.06 1.31
C GLY A 43 21.31 11.54 1.21
N THR A 44 22.45 11.85 1.80
CA THR A 44 23.06 13.19 1.76
C THR A 44 24.12 13.24 0.67
N PHE A 45 24.10 14.27 -0.16
CA PHE A 45 25.04 14.41 -1.27
C PHE A 45 25.12 15.85 -1.78
N MET A 46 26.19 16.12 -2.54
CA MET A 46 26.43 17.37 -3.25
C MET A 46 26.29 17.18 -4.76
N VAL A 47 25.80 18.21 -5.44
CA VAL A 47 25.79 18.34 -6.90
C VAL A 47 26.29 19.74 -7.27
N PHE A 48 27.14 19.85 -8.29
CA PHE A 48 27.72 21.14 -8.69
C PHE A 48 26.75 21.99 -9.52
N GLY A 49 25.92 21.35 -10.34
CA GLY A 49 24.90 22.03 -11.14
C GLY A 49 23.77 21.10 -11.55
N LYS A 50 24.08 19.95 -12.14
CA LYS A 50 23.10 18.88 -12.40
C LYS A 50 23.73 17.51 -12.20
N GLY A 51 22.93 16.55 -11.76
CA GLY A 51 23.38 15.20 -11.50
C GLY A 51 22.21 14.25 -11.35
N THR A 52 22.52 12.96 -11.28
CA THR A 52 21.51 11.92 -11.12
C THR A 52 22.00 10.84 -10.17
N ARG A 53 21.13 10.38 -9.25
CA ARG A 53 21.39 9.24 -8.37
C ARG A 53 20.30 8.20 -8.58
N SER A 54 20.69 6.97 -8.87
CA SER A 54 19.79 5.83 -8.93
C SER A 54 20.04 4.90 -7.75
N ILE A 55 18.96 4.40 -7.15
CA ILE A 55 18.99 3.35 -6.13
C ILE A 55 18.19 2.17 -6.68
N SER A 56 18.77 0.98 -6.70
CA SER A 56 18.05 -0.23 -7.09
C SER A 56 17.22 -0.79 -5.93
N PRO A 57 16.26 -1.69 -6.19
CA PRO A 57 15.53 -2.39 -5.13
C PRO A 57 16.45 -3.18 -4.19
N ALA A 58 17.60 -3.67 -4.68
CA ALA A 58 18.60 -4.36 -3.87
C ALA A 58 19.48 -3.39 -3.06
N GLY A 59 19.33 -2.07 -3.23
CA GLY A 59 20.11 -1.06 -2.53
C GLY A 59 21.43 -0.67 -3.23
N ALA A 60 21.66 -1.11 -4.47
CA ALA A 60 22.82 -0.67 -5.24
C ALA A 60 22.64 0.81 -5.65
N VAL A 61 23.70 1.60 -5.55
CA VAL A 61 23.68 3.05 -5.83
C VAL A 61 24.54 3.34 -7.06
N ILE A 62 23.99 4.12 -7.99
CA ILE A 62 24.71 4.60 -9.17
C ILE A 62 24.60 6.12 -9.21
N ASP A 63 25.75 6.79 -9.19
CA ASP A 63 25.86 8.24 -9.20
C ASP A 63 26.41 8.77 -10.51
N THR A 64 25.92 9.93 -10.91
CA THR A 64 26.46 10.69 -12.06
C THR A 64 26.48 12.16 -11.69
N ALA A 65 27.67 12.77 -11.71
CA ALA A 65 27.89 14.17 -11.32
C ALA A 65 27.36 14.51 -9.91
N ILE A 66 27.41 13.52 -9.00
CA ILE A 66 27.04 13.64 -7.60
C ILE A 66 28.22 13.16 -6.75
N ILE A 67 28.46 13.83 -5.63
CA ILE A 67 29.43 13.42 -4.61
C ILE A 67 28.65 13.05 -3.35
N ALA A 68 28.75 11.79 -2.90
CA ALA A 68 28.21 11.37 -1.62
C ALA A 68 28.89 12.12 -0.47
N LEU A 69 28.11 12.55 0.51
CA LEU A 69 28.60 13.19 1.72
C LEU A 69 28.28 12.31 2.92
N ASP A 70 29.04 12.49 4.00
CA ASP A 70 28.69 11.90 5.29
C ASP A 70 27.35 12.48 5.78
N GLY A 71 26.50 11.61 6.34
CA GLY A 71 25.15 11.96 6.76
C GLY A 71 24.20 10.78 6.63
N SER A 72 23.11 10.96 5.89
CA SER A 72 22.13 9.90 5.65
C SER A 72 22.54 8.99 4.49
N ALA A 73 22.44 7.68 4.69
CA ALA A 73 22.76 6.71 3.65
C ALA A 73 21.57 6.52 2.67
N PRO A 74 21.84 6.34 1.36
CA PRO A 74 20.82 5.96 0.40
C PRO A 74 20.17 4.62 0.75
N ARG A 75 18.85 4.50 0.57
CA ARG A 75 18.11 3.28 0.92
C ARG A 75 16.80 3.18 0.13
N PRO A 76 16.42 1.99 -0.38
CA PRO A 76 15.17 1.81 -1.10
C PRO A 76 13.95 1.87 -0.16
N ALA A 77 12.78 2.15 -0.73
CA ALA A 77 11.50 2.03 -0.04
C ALA A 77 11.08 0.56 0.06
N ARG A 78 10.32 0.21 1.11
CA ARG A 78 9.71 -1.11 1.23
C ARG A 78 8.21 -0.96 1.48
N PHE A 79 7.44 -1.71 0.70
CA PHE A 79 5.98 -1.74 0.79
C PHE A 79 5.52 -3.17 1.05
N THR A 80 4.38 -3.31 1.72
CA THR A 80 3.69 -4.58 1.88
C THR A 80 2.24 -4.41 1.47
N VAL A 81 1.84 -5.17 0.45
CA VAL A 81 0.45 -5.30 0.06
C VAL A 81 -0.19 -6.35 0.96
N GLU A 82 -1.33 -6.00 1.53
CA GLU A 82 -2.12 -6.83 2.42
C GLU A 82 -3.49 -7.02 1.79
N TYR A 83 -3.87 -8.27 1.53
CA TYR A 83 -5.22 -8.66 1.17
C TYR A 83 -5.87 -9.30 2.38
N ASP A 84 -6.93 -8.67 2.92
CA ASP A 84 -7.81 -9.25 3.91
C ASP A 84 -9.07 -9.73 3.21
N ARG A 85 -9.32 -11.04 3.22
CA ARG A 85 -10.51 -11.64 2.60
C ARG A 85 -11.81 -11.35 3.36
N GLY A 86 -11.71 -10.76 4.55
CA GLY A 86 -12.84 -10.42 5.40
C GLY A 86 -13.36 -11.63 6.19
N ASN A 87 -14.05 -12.55 5.51
CA ASN A 87 -14.66 -13.76 6.08
C ASN A 87 -13.71 -14.97 6.05
N GLU A 88 -13.77 -15.85 7.06
CA GLU A 88 -12.89 -17.03 7.23
C GLU A 88 -13.26 -18.21 6.32
N SER A 89 -13.59 -17.94 5.05
CA SER A 89 -13.77 -19.00 4.07
C SER A 89 -12.49 -19.85 3.99
N LYS A 90 -12.65 -21.18 3.94
CA LYS A 90 -11.53 -22.14 3.83
C LYS A 90 -11.03 -22.31 2.40
N GLN A 91 -11.63 -21.61 1.43
CA GLN A 91 -11.23 -21.70 0.03
C GLN A 91 -9.85 -21.08 -0.17
N VAL A 92 -9.00 -21.80 -0.91
CA VAL A 92 -7.72 -21.29 -1.41
C VAL A 92 -8.01 -20.36 -2.59
N LEU A 93 -7.45 -19.16 -2.54
CA LEU A 93 -7.67 -18.15 -3.58
C LEU A 93 -6.34 -17.71 -4.17
N ASP A 94 -6.34 -17.50 -5.49
CA ASP A 94 -5.32 -16.75 -6.20
C ASP A 94 -5.88 -15.35 -6.46
N ILE A 95 -5.16 -14.33 -5.98
CA ILE A 95 -5.60 -12.93 -6.02
C ILE A 95 -4.67 -12.14 -6.92
N THR A 96 -5.25 -11.43 -7.89
CA THR A 96 -4.54 -10.46 -8.72
C THR A 96 -4.88 -9.05 -8.25
N ILE A 97 -3.85 -8.32 -7.86
CA ILE A 97 -3.94 -6.94 -7.37
C ILE A 97 -3.24 -6.04 -8.38
N GLU A 98 -3.91 -4.97 -8.80
CA GLU A 98 -3.28 -3.87 -9.51
C GLU A 98 -2.75 -2.85 -8.52
N LEU A 99 -1.52 -2.41 -8.76
CA LEU A 99 -0.86 -1.35 -8.03
C LEU A 99 -0.59 -0.18 -8.96
N VAL A 100 -0.72 1.04 -8.46
CA VAL A 100 -0.27 2.25 -9.14
C VAL A 100 0.66 3.00 -8.22
N MET A 101 1.89 3.25 -8.68
CA MET A 101 2.85 4.05 -7.95
C MET A 101 2.92 5.46 -8.53
N SER A 102 2.84 6.47 -7.68
CA SER A 102 3.01 7.86 -8.08
C SER A 102 3.95 8.60 -7.15
N ALA A 103 4.66 9.57 -7.70
CA ALA A 103 5.46 10.53 -6.94
C ALA A 103 5.15 11.95 -7.42
N PRO A 104 5.42 12.98 -6.59
CA PRO A 104 5.42 14.35 -7.06
C PRO A 104 6.29 14.48 -8.30
N GLY A 105 5.92 15.38 -9.21
CA GLY A 105 6.72 15.69 -10.38
C GLY A 105 8.03 16.37 -9.99
N THR A 106 8.14 17.66 -10.30
CA THR A 106 9.31 18.44 -9.94
C THR A 106 9.07 19.18 -8.62
N VAL A 107 9.97 19.01 -7.66
CA VAL A 107 9.98 19.74 -6.38
C VAL A 107 11.10 20.77 -6.40
N ARG A 108 10.79 22.03 -6.05
CA ARG A 108 11.75 23.13 -5.99
C ARG A 108 11.83 23.69 -4.57
N VAL A 109 13.00 23.57 -3.94
CA VAL A 109 13.23 24.04 -2.56
C VAL A 109 14.68 24.52 -2.45
N GLY A 110 14.92 25.69 -1.84
CA GLY A 110 16.27 26.15 -1.49
C GLY A 110 17.25 26.29 -2.66
N GLY A 111 16.76 26.63 -3.86
CA GLY A 111 17.59 26.74 -5.08
C GLY A 111 17.93 25.38 -5.73
N VAL A 112 17.32 24.30 -5.25
CA VAL A 112 17.42 22.94 -5.78
C VAL A 112 16.09 22.54 -6.42
N GLU A 113 16.19 21.97 -7.62
CA GLU A 113 15.11 21.31 -8.34
C GLU A 113 15.39 19.80 -8.36
N ALA A 114 14.42 19.01 -7.90
CA ALA A 114 14.54 17.57 -7.79
C ALA A 114 13.31 16.89 -8.40
N ARG A 115 13.53 15.79 -9.12
CA ARG A 115 12.48 15.01 -9.76
C ARG A 115 12.79 13.53 -9.66
N LEU A 116 11.80 12.73 -9.25
CA LEU A 116 11.87 11.28 -9.38
C LEU A 116 11.46 10.90 -10.81
N SER A 117 12.40 10.49 -11.64
CA SER A 117 12.18 10.27 -13.08
C SER A 117 11.81 8.84 -13.46
N GLY A 118 12.01 7.88 -12.56
CA GLY A 118 11.57 6.51 -12.75
C GLY A 118 11.67 5.69 -11.47
N PHE A 119 10.91 4.59 -11.43
CA PHE A 119 10.96 3.59 -10.38
C PHE A 119 11.63 2.32 -10.88
N GLU A 120 12.32 1.65 -9.96
CA GLU A 120 12.77 0.28 -10.15
C GLU A 120 12.17 -0.58 -9.04
N THR A 121 11.73 -1.80 -9.34
CA THR A 121 11.09 -2.66 -8.34
C THR A 121 11.58 -4.10 -8.42
N ASP A 122 11.43 -4.84 -7.33
CA ASP A 122 11.64 -6.30 -7.29
C ASP A 122 10.35 -7.10 -7.57
N LEU A 123 9.29 -6.45 -8.06
CA LEU A 123 8.06 -7.13 -8.45
C LEU A 123 8.32 -7.99 -9.71
N PRO A 124 7.93 -9.28 -9.70
CA PRO A 124 8.07 -10.13 -10.88
C PRO A 124 7.31 -9.55 -12.08
N GLY A 125 7.97 -9.51 -13.24
CA GLY A 125 7.42 -8.94 -14.47
C GLY A 125 7.49 -7.41 -14.56
N HIS A 126 7.86 -6.71 -13.48
CA HIS A 126 7.86 -5.25 -13.41
C HIS A 126 9.17 -4.68 -12.83
N PRO A 127 10.35 -4.95 -13.44
CA PRO A 127 11.63 -4.47 -12.92
C PRO A 127 11.77 -2.94 -12.96
N ARG A 128 11.01 -2.28 -13.84
CA ARG A 128 10.93 -0.82 -13.99
C ARG A 128 9.48 -0.40 -14.07
N ALA A 129 9.19 0.79 -13.56
CA ALA A 129 7.86 1.38 -13.64
C ALA A 129 7.93 2.89 -13.82
N ALA A 130 7.06 3.44 -14.65
CA ALA A 130 6.80 4.87 -14.73
C ALA A 130 5.82 5.30 -13.62
N SER A 131 5.83 6.60 -13.30
CA SER A 131 4.81 7.17 -12.41
C SER A 131 3.44 7.12 -13.05
N GLY A 132 2.47 6.55 -12.32
CA GLY A 132 1.11 6.32 -12.79
C GLY A 132 0.93 5.03 -13.59
N GLU A 133 1.98 4.24 -13.79
CA GLU A 133 1.88 2.95 -14.47
C GLU A 133 1.14 1.91 -13.61
N ILE A 134 0.30 1.09 -14.25
CA ILE A 134 -0.40 -0.02 -13.61
C ILE A 134 0.53 -1.23 -13.57
N LEU A 135 0.80 -1.72 -12.37
CA LEU A 135 1.61 -2.91 -12.09
C LEU A 135 0.72 -4.02 -11.54
N THR A 136 1.05 -5.27 -11.83
CA THR A 136 0.25 -6.41 -11.36
C THR A 136 1.02 -7.23 -10.33
N VAL A 137 0.36 -7.57 -9.24
CA VAL A 137 0.89 -8.42 -8.19
C VAL A 137 -0.04 -9.59 -7.95
N ARG A 138 0.52 -10.80 -8.01
CA ARG A 138 -0.20 -12.03 -7.70
C ARG A 138 0.11 -12.50 -6.28
N LEU A 139 -0.95 -12.79 -5.52
CA LEU A 139 -0.89 -13.52 -4.26
C LEU A 139 -1.44 -14.92 -4.53
N THR A 140 -0.55 -15.90 -4.65
CA THR A 140 -0.92 -17.28 -4.96
C THR A 140 -1.13 -18.10 -3.70
N GLY A 141 -2.10 -19.01 -3.71
CA GLY A 141 -2.34 -19.96 -2.64
C GLY A 141 -2.78 -19.29 -1.33
N CYS A 142 -3.58 -18.23 -1.41
CA CYS A 142 -4.04 -17.50 -0.22
C CYS A 142 -5.01 -18.36 0.60
N ARG A 143 -4.50 -18.99 1.66
CA ARG A 143 -5.26 -19.84 2.59
C ARG A 143 -5.66 -19.12 3.88
N ALA A 144 -4.84 -18.16 4.32
CA ALA A 144 -5.07 -17.40 5.52
C ALA A 144 -6.15 -16.33 5.31
N ARG A 145 -6.65 -15.77 6.42
CA ARG A 145 -7.52 -14.59 6.38
C ARG A 145 -6.82 -13.39 5.72
N VAL A 146 -5.55 -13.20 6.05
CA VAL A 146 -4.72 -12.11 5.56
C VAL A 146 -3.55 -12.71 4.81
N CYS A 147 -3.40 -12.32 3.54
CA CYS A 147 -2.27 -12.68 2.71
C CYS A 147 -1.47 -11.44 2.40
N THR A 148 -0.15 -11.53 2.51
CA THR A 148 0.72 -10.38 2.32
C THR A 148 1.81 -10.69 1.30
N ARG A 149 2.28 -9.64 0.64
CA ARG A 149 3.48 -9.67 -0.18
C ARG A 149 4.22 -8.37 -0.04
N SER A 150 5.48 -8.46 0.33
CA SER A 150 6.38 -7.30 0.33
C SER A 150 7.08 -7.15 -1.01
N PHE A 151 7.39 -5.90 -1.34
CA PHE A 151 8.24 -5.54 -2.46
C PHE A 151 9.04 -4.29 -2.12
N THR A 152 10.14 -4.11 -2.83
CA THR A 152 11.12 -3.06 -2.61
C THR A 152 11.15 -2.16 -3.84
N VAL A 153 11.20 -0.85 -3.59
CA VAL A 153 11.16 0.18 -4.63
C VAL A 153 12.40 1.04 -4.54
N GLY A 154 13.20 0.94 -5.58
CA GLY A 154 14.25 1.90 -5.91
C GLY A 154 13.73 3.04 -6.76
N GLY A 155 14.61 3.92 -7.19
CA GLY A 155 14.24 4.99 -8.10
C GLY A 155 15.42 5.82 -8.58
N ARG A 156 15.16 6.63 -9.59
CA ARG A 156 16.12 7.58 -10.16
C ARG A 156 15.73 8.99 -9.78
N LEU A 157 16.61 9.66 -9.04
CA LEU A 157 16.52 11.08 -8.75
C LEU A 157 17.34 11.86 -9.77
N ASP A 158 16.68 12.74 -10.51
CA ASP A 158 17.35 13.78 -11.28
C ASP A 158 17.32 15.07 -10.46
N ILE A 159 18.48 15.71 -10.31
CA ILE A 159 18.64 16.91 -9.49
C ILE A 159 19.38 18.00 -10.25
N THR A 160 18.87 19.22 -10.16
CA THR A 160 19.49 20.43 -10.66
C THR A 160 19.60 21.44 -9.52
N ARG A 161 20.74 22.08 -9.38
CA ARG A 161 21.02 23.08 -8.37
C ARG A 161 21.39 24.39 -9.05
N THR A 162 20.64 25.43 -8.75
CA THR A 162 20.94 26.79 -9.15
C THR A 162 21.80 27.48 -8.09
N PHE A 163 21.45 27.34 -6.81
CA PHE A 163 22.21 27.85 -5.66
C PHE A 163 21.80 27.10 -4.38
N GLY A 164 22.50 27.35 -3.27
CA GLY A 164 22.07 26.88 -1.95
C GLY A 164 22.15 25.35 -1.76
N GLY A 165 21.20 24.82 -0.99
CA GLY A 165 21.04 23.41 -0.64
C GLY A 165 19.68 23.21 0.05
N ALA A 166 19.15 21.98 0.05
CA ALA A 166 17.84 21.70 0.61
C ALA A 166 17.70 20.25 1.06
N THR A 167 16.83 20.02 2.04
CA THR A 167 16.25 18.71 2.31
C THR A 167 15.04 18.55 1.41
N VAL A 168 15.07 17.56 0.52
CA VAL A 168 13.99 17.28 -0.43
C VAL A 168 13.29 16.00 -0.01
N GLU A 169 11.97 16.08 0.18
CA GLU A 169 11.12 14.91 0.41
C GLU A 169 10.25 14.64 -0.82
N LEU A 170 10.35 13.42 -1.35
CA LEU A 170 9.58 12.94 -2.50
C LEU A 170 8.75 11.72 -2.05
N PRO A 171 7.56 11.93 -1.46
CA PRO A 171 6.72 10.82 -1.03
C PRO A 171 6.30 9.97 -2.24
N ILE A 172 6.40 8.65 -2.10
CA ILE A 172 5.85 7.70 -3.06
C ILE A 172 4.50 7.25 -2.53
N ILE A 173 3.45 7.48 -3.30
CA ILE A 173 2.09 7.02 -3.03
C ILE A 173 1.89 5.73 -3.81
N VAL A 174 1.36 4.71 -3.16
CA VAL A 174 1.06 3.42 -3.78
C VAL A 174 -0.41 3.11 -3.54
N ASP A 175 -1.19 3.17 -4.60
CA ASP A 175 -2.60 2.79 -4.61
C ASP A 175 -2.73 1.33 -5.03
N ALA A 176 -3.76 0.65 -4.52
CA ALA A 176 -3.99 -0.76 -4.83
C ALA A 176 -5.48 -1.08 -4.99
N ARG A 177 -5.79 -1.97 -5.92
CA ARG A 177 -7.14 -2.51 -6.11
C ARG A 177 -7.13 -3.97 -6.50
N ILE A 178 -8.17 -4.70 -6.09
CA ILE A 178 -8.39 -6.10 -6.48
C ILE A 178 -8.96 -6.10 -7.91
N VAL A 179 -8.39 -6.92 -8.79
CA VAL A 179 -8.91 -7.09 -10.16
C VAL A 179 -9.51 -8.46 -10.36
N GLU A 180 -8.85 -9.50 -9.86
CA GLU A 180 -9.27 -10.88 -10.08
C GLU A 180 -9.11 -11.73 -8.82
N ARG A 181 -10.00 -12.72 -8.71
CA ARG A 181 -10.02 -13.71 -7.65
C ARG A 181 -10.37 -15.06 -8.28
N GLU A 182 -9.38 -15.92 -8.40
CA GLU A 182 -9.57 -17.27 -8.91
C GLU A 182 -9.50 -18.28 -7.75
N ARG A 183 -10.23 -19.39 -7.88
CA ARG A 183 -10.07 -20.52 -6.95
C ARG A 183 -8.90 -21.36 -7.44
N ALA A 184 -7.90 -21.52 -6.58
CA ALA A 184 -6.74 -22.37 -6.84
C ALA A 184 -7.08 -23.86 -6.73
#